data_AF-A0A952ZZ03-F1
#
_entry.id   AF-A0A952ZZ03-F1
#
_cell.length_a   1.000
_cell.length_b   1.000
_cell.length_c   1.000
_cell.angle_alpha   90.00
_cell.angle_beta   90.00
_cell.angle_gamma   90.00
#
_symmetry.space_group_name_H-M   'P 1'
#
loop_
_entity.id
_entity.type
_entity.pdbx_description
1 polymer ?
#
loop_
_entity_poly.entity_id
_entity_poly.type
_entity_poly.pdbx_seq_one_letter_code
_entity_poly.pdbx_strand_id
1 'polypeptide(L)'
;GAYEVELTLMKMAHGKPQVAQFKKNDGSIGALRLSDGGSIGGGEQTVMLPDKNAIYSVYWLTDDMTGTLTDCGVIAYIWSKHSKLFEYNASLSKNLGKNLCANIYDHSENNRHSWYTSHIHNM
;
A
#
# COMPACT_ATOMS: atom_id res chain seq x y z
N GLY A 1 2.01 -13.23 17.19
CA GLY A 1 2.22 -11.83 17.63
C GLY A 1 1.85 -10.92 16.49
N ALA A 2 1.36 -9.72 16.79
CA ALA A 2 1.07 -8.68 15.80
C ALA A 2 2.17 -7.62 15.85
N TYR A 3 2.48 -7.00 14.72
CA TYR A 3 3.34 -5.83 14.66
C TYR A 3 2.78 -4.82 13.67
N GLU A 4 3.04 -3.54 13.92
CA GLU A 4 2.70 -2.43 13.05
C GLU A 4 3.88 -1.45 13.07
N VAL A 5 4.25 -0.96 11.90
CA VAL A 5 5.24 0.08 11.70
C VAL A 5 4.56 1.24 11.00
N GLU A 6 4.65 2.42 11.59
CA GLU A 6 4.19 3.65 10.98
C GLU A 6 5.28 4.25 10.09
N LEU A 7 4.86 4.68 8.90
CA LEU A 7 5.72 5.27 7.89
C LEU A 7 5.22 6.68 7.55
N THR A 8 6.17 7.59 7.35
CA THR A 8 5.93 8.91 6.79
C THR A 8 6.78 9.09 5.55
N LEU A 9 6.15 9.34 4.40
CA LEU A 9 6.89 9.57 3.18
C LEU A 9 7.53 10.96 3.20
N MET A 10 8.83 11.02 2.92
CA MET A 10 9.56 12.26 2.73
C MET A 10 10.01 12.41 1.28
N LYS A 11 9.97 13.64 0.78
CA LYS A 11 10.56 14.04 -0.50
C LYS A 11 11.78 14.92 -0.26
N MET A 12 12.76 14.82 -1.16
CA MET A 12 13.85 15.79 -1.20
C MET A 12 13.40 17.05 -1.95
N ALA A 13 13.47 18.20 -1.31
CA ALA A 13 13.22 19.49 -1.92
C ALA A 13 14.30 20.47 -1.50
N HIS A 14 15.00 21.05 -2.49
CA HIS A 14 16.13 21.96 -2.25
C HIS A 14 17.20 21.36 -1.32
N GLY A 15 17.52 20.08 -1.51
CA GLY A 15 18.52 19.36 -0.71
C GLY A 15 18.10 19.04 0.72
N LYS A 16 16.84 19.30 1.11
CA LYS A 16 16.32 19.00 2.46
C LYS A 16 15.16 18.00 2.39
N PRO A 17 15.06 17.07 3.35
CA PRO A 17 13.90 16.22 3.48
C PRO A 17 12.70 17.07 3.91
N GLN A 18 11.56 16.85 3.26
CA GLN A 18 10.28 17.46 3.57
C GLN A 18 9.20 16.39 3.57
N VAL A 19 8.25 16.46 4.50
CA VAL A 19 7.09 15.55 4.51
C VAL A 19 6.32 15.70 3.21
N ALA A 20 6.09 14.58 2.53
CA ALA A 20 5.30 14.54 1.31
C ALA A 20 3.84 14.86 1.62
N GLN A 21 3.21 15.63 0.74
CA GLN A 21 1.82 16.03 0.88
C GLN A 21 0.97 15.22 -0.10
N PHE A 22 -0.18 14.77 0.38
CA PHE A 22 -1.10 13.91 -0.35
C PHE A 22 -2.43 14.60 -0.53
N LYS A 23 -2.97 14.59 -1.75
CA LYS A 23 -4.37 14.91 -2.01
C LYS A 23 -5.18 13.62 -1.94
N LYS A 24 -5.97 13.47 -0.88
CA LYS A 24 -6.79 12.29 -0.59
C LYS A 24 -8.02 12.20 -1.51
N ASN A 25 -8.70 11.07 -1.49
CA ASN A 25 -9.94 10.84 -2.25
C ASN A 25 -11.04 11.88 -1.95
N ASP A 26 -11.12 12.31 -0.69
CA ASP A 26 -12.02 13.38 -0.23
C ASP A 26 -11.59 14.79 -0.70
N GLY A 27 -10.48 14.91 -1.43
CA GLY A 27 -9.92 16.17 -1.92
C GLY A 27 -9.07 16.93 -0.90
N SER A 28 -9.05 16.51 0.37
CA SER A 28 -8.24 17.16 1.40
C SER A 28 -6.75 16.88 1.22
N ILE A 29 -5.92 17.85 1.63
CA ILE A 29 -4.47 17.81 1.47
C ILE A 29 -3.81 17.69 2.84
N GLY A 30 -2.88 16.77 2.98
CA GLY A 30 -2.08 16.63 4.20
C GLY A 30 -1.02 15.54 4.10
N ALA A 31 -0.25 15.37 5.17
CA ALA A 31 0.58 14.19 5.32
C ALA A 31 -0.31 12.93 5.41
N LEU A 32 0.18 11.84 4.85
CA LEU A 32 -0.46 10.53 4.97
C LEU A 32 0.34 9.69 5.96
N ARG A 33 -0.36 9.14 6.96
CA ARG A 33 0.17 8.05 7.77
C ARG A 33 0.07 6.79 6.93
N LEU A 34 1.23 6.23 6.60
CA LEU A 34 1.37 4.96 5.92
C LEU A 34 1.78 3.93 6.96
N SER A 35 1.62 2.66 6.62
CA SER A 35 1.85 1.61 7.58
C SER A 35 2.17 0.29 6.90
N ASP A 36 3.01 -0.49 7.58
CA ASP A 36 3.38 -1.86 7.26
C ASP A 36 3.18 -2.70 8.53
N GLY A 37 2.42 -3.78 8.43
CA GLY A 37 2.08 -4.55 9.61
C GLY A 37 1.31 -5.80 9.29
N GLY A 38 1.23 -6.67 10.28
CA GLY A 38 0.51 -7.93 10.11
C GLY A 38 0.25 -8.64 11.42
N SER A 39 -0.85 -9.38 11.41
CA SER A 39 -1.28 -10.31 12.43
C SER A 39 -1.88 -11.56 11.76
N ILE A 40 -2.45 -12.46 12.57
CA ILE A 40 -3.15 -13.64 12.06
C ILE A 40 -4.39 -13.25 11.25
N GLY A 41 -5.08 -12.16 11.63
CA GLY A 41 -6.36 -11.76 11.03
C GLY A 41 -6.26 -10.75 9.90
N GLY A 42 -5.05 -10.38 9.47
CA GLY A 42 -4.87 -9.38 8.43
C GLY A 42 -3.58 -8.60 8.54
N GLY A 43 -3.43 -7.62 7.65
CA GLY A 43 -2.27 -6.77 7.61
C GLY A 43 -2.39 -5.63 6.61
N GLU A 44 -1.33 -4.88 6.53
CA GLU A 44 -1.19 -3.74 5.64
C GLU A 44 0.25 -3.64 5.13
N GLN A 45 0.39 -3.12 3.92
CA GLN A 45 1.68 -2.92 3.29
C GLN A 45 1.66 -1.68 2.41
N THR A 46 2.75 -0.93 2.46
CA THR A 46 3.04 0.25 1.68
C THR A 46 4.14 -0.07 0.67
N VAL A 47 3.88 0.23 -0.60
CA VAL A 47 4.80 -0.07 -1.69
C VAL A 47 4.98 1.15 -2.59
N MET A 48 6.24 1.47 -2.87
CA MET A 48 6.61 2.50 -3.85
C MET A 48 6.77 1.88 -5.24
N LEU A 49 6.31 2.60 -6.26
CA LEU A 49 6.41 2.25 -7.68
C LEU A 49 7.19 3.37 -8.40
N PRO A 50 8.54 3.36 -8.36
CA PRO A 50 9.38 4.45 -8.88
C PRO A 50 9.11 4.76 -10.35
N ASP A 51 8.98 3.72 -11.19
CA ASP A 51 8.75 3.88 -12.64
C ASP A 51 7.43 4.58 -12.98
N LYS A 52 6.45 4.45 -12.08
CA LYS A 52 5.13 5.07 -12.20
C LYS A 52 5.04 6.37 -11.40
N ASN A 53 6.12 6.77 -10.72
CA ASN A 53 6.16 7.85 -9.73
C ASN A 53 4.98 7.76 -8.76
N ALA A 54 4.69 6.54 -8.29
CA ALA A 54 3.49 6.25 -7.51
C ALA A 54 3.84 5.55 -6.20
N ILE A 55 2.90 5.60 -5.26
CA ILE A 55 2.94 4.85 -4.02
C ILE A 55 1.54 4.29 -3.78
N TYR A 56 1.44 3.09 -3.24
CA TYR A 56 0.17 2.55 -2.80
C TYR A 56 0.28 1.91 -1.42
N SER A 57 -0.84 1.89 -0.71
CA SER A 57 -1.04 1.06 0.47
C SER A 57 -2.09 0.00 0.11
N VAL A 58 -1.82 -1.24 0.49
CA VAL A 58 -2.76 -2.36 0.44
C VAL A 58 -3.06 -2.80 1.86
N TYR A 59 -4.31 -3.14 2.14
CA TYR A 59 -4.70 -3.78 3.38
C TYR A 59 -5.52 -5.04 3.06
N TRP A 60 -5.50 -6.00 3.97
CA TRP A 60 -6.33 -7.19 3.89
C TRP A 60 -6.76 -7.65 5.28
N LEU A 61 -7.94 -8.23 5.34
CA LEU A 61 -8.51 -8.86 6.52
C LEU A 61 -8.92 -10.28 6.18
N THR A 62 -8.73 -11.20 7.11
CA THR A 62 -9.16 -12.58 6.99
C THR A 62 -10.10 -12.93 8.13
N ASP A 63 -11.02 -13.86 7.89
CA ASP A 63 -11.80 -14.46 8.96
C ASP A 63 -10.89 -15.32 9.85
N ASP A 64 -10.95 -15.10 11.16
CA ASP A 64 -10.04 -15.75 12.12
C ASP A 64 -10.27 -17.27 12.22
N MET A 65 -11.45 -17.78 11.86
CA MET A 65 -11.78 -19.20 11.95
C MET A 65 -11.45 -19.96 10.67
N THR A 66 -11.73 -19.34 9.52
CA THR A 66 -11.59 -20.01 8.21
C THR A 66 -10.31 -19.61 7.48
N GLY A 67 -9.68 -18.48 7.86
CA GLY A 67 -8.56 -17.88 7.14
C GLY A 67 -8.94 -17.23 5.81
N THR A 68 -10.23 -17.18 5.47
CA THR A 68 -10.69 -16.64 4.18
C THR A 68 -10.62 -15.12 4.17
N LEU A 69 -10.19 -14.54 3.05
CA LEU A 69 -10.19 -13.09 2.85
C LEU A 69 -11.60 -12.51 2.99
N THR A 70 -11.79 -11.60 3.94
CA THR A 70 -13.08 -10.92 4.20
C THR A 70 -13.09 -9.50 3.64
N ASP A 71 -11.94 -8.83 3.64
CA ASP A 71 -11.77 -7.53 3.02
C ASP A 71 -10.37 -7.38 2.43
N CYS A 72 -10.27 -6.61 1.36
CA CYS A 72 -9.01 -6.20 0.77
C CYS A 72 -9.20 -4.92 -0.02
N GLY A 73 -8.31 -3.96 0.19
CA GLY A 73 -8.35 -2.68 -0.50
C GLY A 73 -6.97 -2.18 -0.85
N VAL A 74 -6.89 -1.40 -1.92
CA VAL A 74 -5.67 -0.73 -2.36
C VAL A 74 -5.98 0.74 -2.56
N ILE A 75 -5.14 1.60 -2.01
CA ILE A 75 -5.19 3.05 -2.19
C ILE A 75 -3.87 3.50 -2.79
N ALA A 76 -3.93 3.96 -4.03
CA ALA A 76 -2.77 4.42 -4.78
C ALA A 76 -2.78 5.93 -5.01
N TYR A 77 -1.59 6.50 -5.02
CA TYR A 77 -1.32 7.91 -5.26
C TYR A 77 -0.23 8.07 -6.31
N ILE A 78 -0.38 9.02 -7.23
CA ILE A 78 0.61 9.35 -8.25
C ILE A 78 1.18 10.73 -7.98
N TRP A 79 2.49 10.85 -8.06
CA TRP A 79 3.17 12.14 -7.95
C TRP A 79 2.82 13.05 -9.13
N SER A 80 2.28 14.22 -8.82
CA SER A 80 1.99 15.27 -9.79
C SER A 80 3.12 16.28 -9.81
N LYS A 81 3.80 16.39 -10.96
CA LYS A 81 4.84 17.41 -11.15
C LYS A 81 4.29 18.84 -11.13
N HIS A 82 2.98 19.02 -11.38
CA HIS A 82 2.31 20.31 -11.40
C HIS A 82 2.00 20.79 -9.98
N SER A 83 1.25 20.01 -9.20
CA SER A 83 0.86 20.37 -7.84
C SER A 83 1.96 20.13 -6.80
N LYS A 84 2.97 19.32 -7.13
CA LYS A 84 4.01 18.83 -6.20
C LYS A 84 3.42 18.03 -5.03
N LEU A 85 2.32 17.30 -5.30
CA LEU A 85 1.61 16.43 -4.36
C LEU A 85 1.55 15.00 -4.90
N PHE A 86 1.38 14.04 -4.00
CA PHE A 86 0.88 12.71 -4.34
C PHE A 86 -0.65 12.76 -4.41
N GLU A 87 -1.22 12.56 -5.59
CA GLU A 87 -2.67 12.68 -5.82
C GLU A 87 -3.31 11.30 -5.90
N TYR A 88 -4.40 11.10 -5.16
CA TYR A 88 -5.16 9.86 -5.21
C TYR A 88 -5.56 9.51 -6.65
N ASN A 89 -5.35 8.25 -7.03
CA ASN A 89 -5.64 7.76 -8.37
C ASN A 89 -6.55 6.52 -8.33
N ALA A 90 -7.85 6.74 -8.53
CA ALA A 90 -8.86 5.67 -8.49
C ALA A 90 -8.61 4.54 -9.51
N SER A 91 -8.13 4.88 -10.71
CA SER A 91 -7.85 3.89 -11.76
C SER A 91 -6.71 2.96 -11.37
N LEU A 92 -5.61 3.53 -10.87
CA LEU A 92 -4.45 2.77 -10.40
C LEU A 92 -4.81 1.92 -9.18
N SER A 93 -5.53 2.47 -8.19
CA SER A 93 -6.05 1.74 -7.02
C SER A 93 -6.85 0.51 -7.44
N LYS A 94 -7.81 0.68 -8.35
CA LYS A 94 -8.66 -0.41 -8.85
C LYS A 94 -7.86 -1.46 -9.61
N ASN A 95 -6.91 -1.05 -10.45
CA ASN A 95 -6.12 -1.98 -11.25
C ASN A 95 -5.16 -2.80 -10.40
N LEU A 96 -4.51 -2.17 -9.41
CA LEU A 96 -3.66 -2.87 -8.45
C LEU A 96 -4.47 -3.83 -7.58
N GLY A 97 -5.62 -3.38 -7.07
CA GLY A 97 -6.49 -4.19 -6.21
C GLY A 97 -6.97 -5.48 -6.87
N LYS A 98 -7.31 -5.46 -8.17
CA LYS A 98 -7.71 -6.67 -8.90
C LYS A 98 -6.67 -7.79 -8.85
N ASN A 99 -5.39 -7.42 -8.97
CA ASN A 99 -4.31 -8.41 -9.00
C ASN A 99 -3.86 -8.77 -7.58
N LEU A 100 -3.66 -7.76 -6.72
CA LEU A 100 -3.13 -7.97 -5.37
C LEU A 100 -4.12 -8.72 -4.49
N CYS A 101 -5.38 -8.32 -4.45
CA CYS A 101 -6.39 -8.98 -3.61
C CYS A 101 -6.69 -10.42 -4.09
N ALA A 102 -6.60 -10.68 -5.40
CA ALA A 102 -6.73 -12.04 -5.93
C ALA A 102 -5.55 -12.95 -5.50
N ASN A 103 -4.33 -12.41 -5.50
CA ASN A 103 -3.14 -13.18 -5.12
C ASN A 103 -3.03 -13.39 -3.59
N ILE A 104 -3.50 -12.44 -2.78
CA ILE A 104 -3.57 -12.63 -1.31
C ILE A 104 -4.50 -13.81 -0.97
N TYR A 105 -5.62 -13.93 -1.69
CA TYR A 105 -6.56 -15.04 -1.53
C TYR A 105 -5.92 -16.39 -1.90
N ASP A 106 -5.22 -16.48 -3.03
CA ASP A 106 -4.60 -17.74 -3.52
C ASP A 106 -3.52 -18.30 -2.55
N HIS A 107 -2.85 -17.43 -1.80
CA HIS A 107 -1.85 -17.85 -0.80
C HIS A 107 -2.44 -18.21 0.57
N SER A 108 -3.65 -17.76 0.91
CA SER A 108 -4.33 -18.17 2.16
C SER A 108 -4.71 -19.65 2.18
N GLU A 109 -4.90 -20.27 1.01
CA GLU A 109 -5.19 -21.70 0.92
C GLU A 109 -3.94 -22.59 0.97
N ASN A 110 -2.71 -22.06 0.79
CA ASN A 110 -1.57 -22.94 0.51
C ASN A 110 -0.19 -22.63 1.12
N ASN A 111 0.07 -21.58 1.90
CA ASN A 111 1.30 -21.58 2.72
C ASN A 111 1.37 -20.52 3.84
N ARG A 112 1.60 -21.03 5.05
CA ARG A 112 1.77 -20.29 6.31
C ARG A 112 3.15 -19.61 6.48
N HIS A 113 3.88 -19.30 5.40
CA HIS A 113 5.18 -18.63 5.49
C HIS A 113 5.50 -17.73 4.28
N SER A 114 5.84 -16.48 4.61
CA SER A 114 6.78 -15.60 3.91
C SER A 114 6.33 -14.92 2.61
N TRP A 115 5.75 -13.73 2.74
CA TRP A 115 5.68 -12.70 1.68
C TRP A 115 7.01 -11.96 1.45
N TYR A 116 8.10 -12.31 2.16
CA TYR A 116 9.32 -11.52 2.17
C TYR A 116 10.19 -11.61 0.89
N THR A 117 9.90 -12.49 -0.07
CA THR A 117 10.90 -12.78 -1.14
C THR A 117 10.40 -12.79 -2.59
N SER A 118 9.12 -12.57 -2.92
CA SER A 118 8.68 -12.74 -4.32
C SER A 118 8.74 -11.48 -5.21
N HIS A 119 8.89 -10.27 -4.65
CA HIS A 119 8.86 -9.04 -5.45
C HIS A 119 10.22 -8.50 -5.91
N ILE A 120 11.33 -9.24 -5.71
CA ILE A 120 12.67 -8.81 -6.16
C ILE A 120 13.08 -9.42 -7.51
N HIS A 121 12.36 -10.40 -8.06
CA HIS A 121 12.83 -11.14 -9.25
C HIS A 121 12.01 -11.01 -10.53
N ASN A 122 11.02 -10.12 -10.61
CA ASN A 122 10.38 -9.81 -11.88
C ASN A 122 9.86 -8.37 -11.92
N MET A 123 10.76 -7.42 -12.15
CA MET A 123 10.54 -6.21 -12.95
C MET A 123 11.86 -5.50 -13.19
#